data_AF-Q476C3-F1
#
_entry.id   AF-Q476C3-F1
#
_cell.length_a   1.000
_cell.length_b   1.000
_cell.length_c   1.000
_cell.angle_alpha   90.00
_cell.angle_beta   90.00
_cell.angle_gamma   90.00
#
_symmetry.space_group_name_H-M   'P 1'
#
loop_
_entity.id
_entity.type
_entity.pdbx_description
1 polymer ?
#
loop_
_entity_poly.entity_id
_entity_poly.type
_entity_poly.pdbx_seq_one_letter_code
_entity_poly.pdbx_strand_id
1 'polypeptide(L)'
;MKPQPFAVTPDAQARALNVVGEKITVLAPNTATQGYEVFLQQGEEGSGPPPHSHDWDESFYITRGTIDIGYDDQVITATAGTFVHVPAGTVHHFRFGAGGGEMISVTSHNGRASRLFTRLDEEIPPGPPDIEKLLAVAQECGVTVAAGEPPPA
;
A
#
# COMPACT_ATOMS: atom_id res chain seq x y z
N MET A 1 20.64 -15.24 -5.60
CA MET A 1 20.69 -16.24 -4.50
C MET A 1 19.33 -16.93 -4.41
N LYS A 2 19.19 -18.13 -3.85
CA LYS A 2 17.88 -18.78 -3.69
C LYS A 2 17.17 -18.26 -2.42
N PRO A 3 15.85 -17.99 -2.44
CA PRO A 3 15.10 -17.62 -1.23
C PRO A 3 15.28 -18.65 -0.10
N GLN A 4 15.38 -18.16 1.13
CA GLN A 4 15.49 -18.99 2.34
C GLN A 4 14.24 -18.81 3.21
N PRO A 5 13.84 -19.84 3.99
CA PRO A 5 12.80 -19.67 4.99
C PRO A 5 13.20 -18.63 6.05
N PHE A 6 12.25 -17.80 6.48
CA PHE A 6 12.42 -16.84 7.57
C PHE A 6 11.10 -16.64 8.31
N ALA A 7 11.18 -16.06 9.51
CA ALA A 7 10.03 -15.60 10.28
C ALA A 7 10.28 -14.16 10.72
N VAL A 8 9.22 -13.35 10.74
CA VAL A 8 9.24 -12.00 11.29
C VAL A 8 8.25 -11.97 12.46
N THR A 9 8.78 -12.07 13.67
CA THR A 9 7.97 -11.91 14.89
C THR A 9 7.70 -10.42 15.14
N PRO A 10 6.65 -10.06 15.92
CA PRO A 10 6.34 -8.65 16.18
C PRO A 10 7.52 -7.83 16.72
N ASP A 11 8.37 -8.42 17.54
CA ASP A 11 9.58 -7.82 18.10
C ASP A 11 10.76 -7.74 17.11
N ALA A 12 10.71 -8.51 16.02
CA ALA A 12 11.70 -8.52 14.95
C ALA A 12 11.28 -7.67 13.73
N GLN A 13 10.09 -7.07 13.75
CA GLN A 13 9.64 -6.18 12.68
C GLN A 13 10.57 -4.98 12.57
N ALA A 14 10.90 -4.60 11.33
CA ALA A 14 11.50 -3.31 11.07
C ALA A 14 10.54 -2.19 11.52
N ARG A 15 11.06 -0.97 11.70
CA ARG A 15 10.19 0.19 11.95
C ARG A 15 9.16 0.32 10.82
N ALA A 16 7.98 0.83 11.15
CA ALA A 16 7.04 1.27 10.14
C ALA A 16 7.63 2.46 9.35
N LEU A 17 7.41 2.43 8.04
CA LEU A 17 7.63 3.53 7.12
C LEU A 17 6.42 4.47 7.18
N ASN A 18 6.64 5.77 7.13
CA ASN A 18 5.59 6.77 7.02
C ASN A 18 5.35 7.11 5.54
N VAL A 19 4.26 6.61 4.97
CA VAL A 19 3.88 6.81 3.58
C VAL A 19 2.67 7.72 3.54
N VAL A 20 2.91 9.04 3.49
CA VAL A 20 1.86 10.07 3.39
C VAL A 20 0.77 9.93 4.49
N GLY A 21 1.21 9.62 5.71
CA GLY A 21 0.33 9.45 6.88
C GLY A 21 -0.08 8.01 7.18
N GLU A 22 0.21 7.07 6.29
CA GLU A 22 0.06 5.63 6.54
C GLU A 22 1.33 5.04 7.13
N LYS A 23 1.17 4.05 8.01
CA LYS A 23 2.27 3.27 8.59
C LYS A 23 2.36 1.94 7.85
N ILE A 24 3.45 1.73 7.13
CA ILE A 24 3.69 0.51 6.36
C ILE A 24 4.95 -0.19 6.89
N THR A 25 4.78 -1.39 7.44
CA THR A 25 5.89 -2.26 7.85
C THR A 25 6.12 -3.32 6.78
N VAL A 26 7.33 -3.36 6.22
CA VAL A 26 7.72 -4.41 5.26
C VAL A 26 8.00 -5.71 6.01
N LEU A 27 7.14 -6.73 5.81
CA LEU A 27 7.30 -8.05 6.42
C LEU A 27 8.14 -8.97 5.53
N ALA A 28 7.98 -8.88 4.21
CA ALA A 28 8.74 -9.67 3.26
C ALA A 28 9.02 -8.83 2.01
N PRO A 29 10.24 -8.30 1.80
CA PRO A 29 10.58 -7.58 0.58
C PRO A 29 10.85 -8.54 -0.58
N ASN A 30 10.76 -8.05 -1.82
CA ASN A 30 11.07 -8.84 -3.01
C ASN A 30 12.50 -9.42 -2.99
N THR A 31 13.47 -8.72 -2.38
CA THR A 31 14.85 -9.19 -2.24
C THR A 31 14.98 -10.48 -1.41
N ALA A 32 14.01 -10.74 -0.50
CA ALA A 32 13.96 -11.95 0.30
C ALA A 32 13.18 -13.09 -0.38
N THR A 33 12.05 -12.76 -1.03
CA THR A 33 11.09 -13.74 -1.57
C THR A 33 11.32 -14.09 -3.04
N GLN A 34 11.83 -13.13 -3.83
CA GLN A 34 11.97 -13.16 -5.28
C GLN A 34 10.68 -13.44 -6.06
N GLY A 35 9.51 -13.21 -5.44
CA GLY A 35 8.23 -13.62 -6.00
C GLY A 35 7.05 -12.74 -5.61
N TYR A 36 7.08 -12.15 -4.42
CA TYR A 36 5.99 -11.34 -3.88
C TYR A 36 6.51 -10.44 -2.76
N GLU A 37 5.78 -9.40 -2.41
CA GLU A 37 6.08 -8.62 -1.20
C GLU A 37 4.92 -8.72 -0.22
N VAL A 38 5.19 -8.61 1.07
CA VAL A 38 4.15 -8.62 2.11
C VAL A 38 4.38 -7.45 3.06
N PHE A 39 3.30 -6.73 3.36
CA PHE A 39 3.32 -5.57 4.22
C PHE A 39 2.23 -5.66 5.29
N LEU A 40 2.52 -5.14 6.47
CA LEU A 40 1.51 -4.76 7.45
C LEU A 40 1.24 -3.27 7.26
N GLN A 41 -0.01 -2.93 6.96
CA GLN A 41 -0.41 -1.57 6.64
C GLN A 41 -1.47 -1.08 7.61
N GLN A 42 -1.24 0.09 8.17
CA GLN A 42 -2.08 0.71 9.18
C GLN A 42 -2.31 2.17 8.81
N GLY A 43 -3.56 2.62 8.93
CA GLY A 43 -3.93 3.99 8.63
C GLY A 43 -4.94 4.53 9.64
N GLU A 44 -4.94 5.85 9.77
CA GLU A 44 -5.90 6.60 10.56
C GLU A 44 -7.18 6.82 9.73
N GLU A 45 -8.26 7.23 10.37
CA GLU A 45 -9.50 7.55 9.69
C GLU A 45 -9.27 8.57 8.55
N GLY A 46 -9.78 8.24 7.37
CA GLY A 46 -9.69 9.06 6.18
C GLY A 46 -8.33 9.07 5.48
N SER A 47 -7.33 8.30 5.94
CA SER A 47 -6.08 8.12 5.19
C SER A 47 -6.23 7.05 4.08
N GLY A 48 -5.27 7.03 3.16
CA GLY A 48 -5.22 6.11 2.03
C GLY A 48 -4.71 6.81 0.76
N PRO A 49 -4.21 6.06 -0.23
CA PRO A 49 -3.69 6.62 -1.45
C PRO A 49 -4.84 7.11 -2.35
N PRO A 50 -4.59 8.14 -3.18
CA PRO A 50 -5.51 8.49 -4.25
C PRO A 50 -5.61 7.36 -5.29
N PRO A 51 -6.57 7.42 -6.23
CA PRO A 51 -6.63 6.51 -7.37
C PRO A 51 -5.28 6.41 -8.11
N HIS A 52 -4.77 5.18 -8.22
CA HIS A 52 -3.49 4.90 -8.87
C HIS A 52 -3.47 3.49 -9.48
N SER A 53 -2.47 3.22 -10.31
CA SER A 53 -2.25 1.92 -10.95
C SER A 53 -0.76 1.59 -11.07
N HIS A 54 -0.46 0.31 -11.18
CA HIS A 54 0.90 -0.23 -11.36
C HIS A 54 0.87 -1.56 -12.13
N ASP A 55 2.04 -2.04 -12.58
CA ASP A 55 2.19 -3.23 -13.43
C ASP A 55 2.36 -4.56 -12.67
N TRP A 56 2.16 -4.55 -11.35
CA TRP A 56 2.05 -5.75 -10.51
C TRP A 56 0.62 -5.91 -9.98
N ASP A 57 0.26 -7.14 -9.59
CA ASP A 57 -1.00 -7.36 -8.87
C ASP A 57 -0.83 -6.93 -7.42
N GLU A 58 -1.92 -6.48 -6.80
CA GLU A 58 -1.98 -6.20 -5.37
C GLU A 58 -3.17 -6.92 -4.74
N SER A 59 -3.04 -7.34 -3.49
CA SER A 59 -4.12 -7.95 -2.73
C SER A 59 -4.13 -7.46 -1.31
N PHE A 60 -5.33 -7.26 -0.77
CA PHE A 60 -5.56 -6.78 0.58
C PHE A 60 -6.32 -7.83 1.38
N TYR A 61 -5.88 -8.07 2.61
CA TYR A 61 -6.63 -8.84 3.59
C TYR A 61 -6.83 -8.00 4.85
N ILE A 62 -8.08 -7.62 5.12
CA ILE A 62 -8.40 -6.72 6.22
C ILE A 62 -8.31 -7.48 7.55
N THR A 63 -7.52 -6.96 8.49
CA THR A 63 -7.34 -7.57 9.81
C THR A 63 -8.07 -6.80 10.90
N ARG A 64 -8.28 -5.49 10.74
CA ARG A 64 -9.00 -4.64 11.71
C ARG A 64 -9.65 -3.43 11.03
N GLY A 65 -10.78 -3.01 11.58
CA GLY A 65 -11.47 -1.79 11.15
C GLY A 65 -12.29 -2.02 9.88
N THR A 66 -12.59 -0.92 9.20
CA THR A 66 -13.31 -0.89 7.93
C THR A 66 -12.50 -0.07 6.94
N ILE A 67 -12.36 -0.55 5.72
CA ILE A 67 -11.61 0.12 4.66
C ILE A 67 -12.48 0.13 3.41
N ASP A 68 -12.79 1.30 2.88
CA ASP A 68 -13.44 1.41 1.58
C ASP A 68 -12.38 1.23 0.50
N ILE A 69 -12.54 0.23 -0.35
CA ILE A 69 -11.61 -0.08 -1.44
C ILE A 69 -12.36 0.12 -2.74
N GLY A 70 -11.83 0.99 -3.60
CA GLY A 70 -12.37 1.24 -4.93
C GLY A 70 -11.46 0.66 -6.00
N TYR A 71 -12.07 0.07 -7.02
CA TYR A 71 -11.41 -0.43 -8.23
C TYR A 71 -12.45 -0.42 -9.36
N ASP A 72 -12.01 -0.06 -10.58
CA ASP A 72 -12.92 0.19 -11.70
C ASP A 72 -14.05 1.17 -11.30
N ASP A 73 -15.31 0.82 -11.54
CA ASP A 73 -16.51 1.58 -11.18
C ASP A 73 -17.16 1.11 -9.86
N GLN A 74 -16.43 0.33 -9.05
CA GLN A 74 -16.94 -0.26 -7.81
C GLN A 74 -16.22 0.28 -6.58
N VAL A 75 -16.98 0.42 -5.50
CA VAL A 75 -16.44 0.64 -4.15
C VAL A 75 -17.06 -0.40 -3.23
N ILE A 76 -16.21 -1.06 -2.46
CA ILE A 76 -16.62 -2.00 -1.43
C ILE A 76 -16.17 -1.52 -0.06
N THR A 77 -17.05 -1.64 0.92
CA THR A 77 -16.71 -1.41 2.33
C THR A 77 -16.21 -2.73 2.92
N ALA A 78 -14.89 -2.89 3.00
CA ALA A 78 -14.24 -4.11 3.43
C ALA A 78 -14.00 -4.12 4.95
N THR A 79 -14.60 -5.09 5.66
CA THR A 79 -14.37 -5.32 7.10
C THR A 79 -13.35 -6.42 7.34
N ALA A 80 -12.90 -6.60 8.59
CA ALA A 80 -11.98 -7.69 8.96
C ALA A 80 -12.44 -9.06 8.41
N GLY A 81 -11.50 -9.81 7.82
CA GLY A 81 -11.74 -11.08 7.12
C GLY A 81 -12.05 -10.94 5.62
N THR A 82 -12.22 -9.72 5.11
CA THR A 82 -12.42 -9.48 3.68
C THR A 82 -11.09 -9.60 2.94
N PHE A 83 -11.11 -10.32 1.81
CA PHE A 83 -10.02 -10.38 0.85
C PHE A 83 -10.40 -9.63 -0.42
N VAL A 84 -9.48 -8.82 -0.95
CA VAL A 84 -9.63 -8.11 -2.21
C VAL A 84 -8.39 -8.36 -3.06
N HIS A 85 -8.59 -8.66 -4.34
CA HIS A 85 -7.50 -8.83 -5.31
C HIS A 85 -7.69 -7.82 -6.43
N VAL A 86 -6.61 -7.09 -6.74
CA VAL A 86 -6.55 -6.07 -7.77
C VAL A 86 -5.49 -6.49 -8.80
N PRO A 87 -5.89 -6.88 -10.01
CA PRO A 87 -4.96 -7.24 -11.06
C PRO A 87 -4.11 -6.05 -11.51
N ALA A 88 -2.90 -6.33 -12.00
CA ALA A 88 -2.01 -5.35 -12.62
C ALA A 88 -2.73 -4.48 -13.67
N GLY A 89 -2.44 -3.18 -13.65
CA GLY A 89 -3.03 -2.18 -14.55
C GLY A 89 -4.41 -1.66 -14.13
N THR A 90 -5.02 -2.23 -13.08
CA THR A 90 -6.32 -1.76 -12.56
C THR A 90 -6.11 -0.49 -11.74
N VAL A 91 -6.86 0.56 -12.05
CA VAL A 91 -6.90 1.77 -11.21
C VAL A 91 -7.66 1.44 -9.95
N HIS A 92 -7.04 1.70 -8.80
CA HIS A 92 -7.63 1.43 -7.51
C HIS A 92 -7.20 2.46 -6.46
N HIS A 93 -7.95 2.51 -5.36
CA HIS A 93 -7.66 3.33 -4.20
C HIS A 93 -8.25 2.65 -2.96
N PHE A 94 -7.89 3.15 -1.78
CA PHE A 94 -8.64 2.82 -0.58
C PHE A 94 -8.66 3.99 0.39
N ARG A 95 -9.60 3.94 1.33
CA ARG A 95 -9.76 4.91 2.40
C ARG A 95 -10.09 4.19 3.70
N PHE A 96 -9.30 4.41 4.74
CA PHE A 96 -9.59 3.88 6.07
C PHE A 96 -10.83 4.57 6.64
N GLY A 97 -11.78 3.78 7.12
CA GLY A 97 -13.02 4.25 7.73
C GLY A 97 -12.84 4.74 9.17
N ALA A 98 -13.98 4.89 9.87
CA ALA A 98 -14.01 5.46 11.21
C ALA A 98 -13.12 4.69 12.21
N GLY A 99 -12.27 5.42 12.93
CA GLY A 99 -11.31 4.84 13.88
C GLY A 99 -10.09 4.14 13.24
N GLY A 100 -9.88 4.30 11.94
CA GLY A 100 -8.74 3.75 11.21
C GLY A 100 -8.87 2.24 10.94
N GLY A 101 -7.76 1.60 10.60
CA GLY A 101 -7.77 0.17 10.32
C GLY A 101 -6.39 -0.45 10.13
N GLU A 102 -6.42 -1.72 9.75
CA GLU A 102 -5.23 -2.51 9.46
C GLU A 102 -5.54 -3.58 8.42
N MET A 103 -4.56 -3.83 7.55
CA MET A 103 -4.60 -4.88 6.56
C MET A 103 -3.21 -5.46 6.29
N ILE A 104 -3.19 -6.67 5.76
CA ILE A 104 -2.03 -7.20 5.05
C ILE A 104 -2.19 -6.86 3.57
N SER A 105 -1.20 -6.19 3.00
CA SER A 105 -1.09 -6.02 1.55
C SER A 105 -0.01 -6.93 0.99
N VAL A 106 -0.28 -7.51 -0.18
CA VAL A 106 0.62 -8.41 -0.90
C VAL A 106 0.73 -7.96 -2.34
N THR A 107 1.95 -7.75 -2.83
CA THR A 107 2.20 -7.42 -4.24
C THR A 107 2.91 -8.57 -4.96
N SER A 108 2.61 -8.78 -6.25
CA SER A 108 3.15 -9.90 -7.01
C SER A 108 4.57 -9.67 -7.56
N HIS A 109 5.07 -10.63 -8.35
CA HIS A 109 6.45 -10.62 -8.85
C HIS A 109 6.71 -9.38 -9.72
N ASN A 110 7.94 -8.84 -9.64
CA ASN A 110 8.35 -7.53 -10.18
C ASN A 110 7.76 -6.31 -9.46
N GLY A 111 6.94 -6.50 -8.42
CA GLY A 111 6.48 -5.43 -7.55
C GLY A 111 7.64 -4.59 -7.03
N ARG A 112 7.46 -3.27 -7.06
CA ARG A 112 8.41 -2.26 -6.55
C ARG A 112 7.86 -1.52 -5.34
N ALA A 113 6.88 -2.11 -4.66
CA ALA A 113 6.14 -1.46 -3.59
C ALA A 113 7.05 -1.17 -2.40
N SER A 114 7.92 -2.11 -1.98
CA SER A 114 8.88 -1.84 -0.90
C SER A 114 9.81 -0.66 -1.24
N ARG A 115 10.32 -0.61 -2.48
CA ARG A 115 11.15 0.49 -2.97
C ARG A 115 10.38 1.82 -2.97
N LEU A 116 9.13 1.82 -3.42
CA LEU A 116 8.26 3.00 -3.38
C LEU A 116 8.08 3.50 -1.95
N PHE A 117 7.65 2.63 -1.03
CA PHE A 117 7.37 3.00 0.35
C PHE A 117 8.60 3.54 1.07
N THR A 118 9.77 2.91 0.86
CA THR A 118 11.03 3.39 1.44
C THR A 118 11.39 4.77 0.90
N ARG A 119 11.27 5.00 -0.42
CA ARG A 119 11.57 6.31 -1.00
C ARG A 119 10.61 7.39 -0.55
N LEU A 120 9.31 7.09 -0.45
CA LEU A 120 8.34 8.06 0.04
C LEU A 120 8.62 8.44 1.50
N ASP A 121 8.97 7.48 2.36
CA ASP A 121 9.36 7.74 3.76
C ASP A 121 10.65 8.58 3.87
N GLU A 122 11.63 8.35 3.00
CA GLU A 122 12.89 9.10 3.00
C GLU A 122 12.76 10.50 2.38
N GLU A 123 11.95 10.64 1.34
CA GLU A 123 11.93 11.82 0.49
C GLU A 123 10.75 12.75 0.74
N ILE A 124 9.65 12.26 1.31
CA ILE A 124 8.43 13.04 1.57
C ILE A 124 8.29 13.25 3.09
N PRO A 125 8.65 14.43 3.61
CA PRO A 125 8.57 14.69 5.04
C PRO A 125 7.12 14.70 5.54
N PRO A 126 6.88 14.45 6.84
CA PRO A 126 5.56 14.58 7.43
C PRO A 126 4.98 15.98 7.26
N GLY A 127 3.65 16.06 7.04
CA GLY A 127 2.93 17.31 6.80
C GLY A 127 2.31 17.34 5.40
N PRO A 128 1.87 18.53 4.91
CA PRO A 128 1.37 18.68 3.56
C PRO A 128 2.44 18.23 2.54
N PRO A 129 2.19 17.19 1.72
CA PRO A 129 3.20 16.67 0.82
C PRO A 129 3.47 17.62 -0.34
N ASP A 130 4.73 17.72 -0.74
CA ASP A 130 5.11 18.23 -2.06
C ASP A 130 4.56 17.26 -3.12
N ILE A 131 3.44 17.65 -3.73
CA ILE A 131 2.71 16.80 -4.68
C ILE A 131 3.55 16.50 -5.92
N GLU A 132 4.32 17.47 -6.42
CA GLU A 132 5.16 17.27 -7.60
C GLU A 132 6.24 16.22 -7.30
N LYS A 133 6.91 16.35 -6.15
CA LYS A 133 7.92 15.38 -5.71
C LYS A 133 7.33 14.00 -5.45
N LEU A 134 6.17 13.92 -4.79
CA LEU A 134 5.47 12.67 -4.52
C LEU A 134 5.14 11.93 -5.83
N LEU A 135 4.57 12.65 -6.81
CA LEU A 135 4.24 12.07 -8.11
C LEU A 135 5.48 11.60 -8.86
N ALA A 136 6.57 12.36 -8.82
CA ALA A 136 7.84 11.96 -9.42
C ALA A 136 8.41 10.67 -8.79
N VAL A 137 8.44 10.58 -7.46
CA VAL A 137 8.89 9.36 -6.75
C VAL A 137 8.00 8.16 -7.08
N ALA A 138 6.68 8.35 -7.11
CA ALA A 138 5.73 7.31 -7.48
C ALA A 138 5.99 6.79 -8.91
N GLN A 139 6.12 7.70 -9.88
CA GLN A 139 6.36 7.37 -11.27
C GLN A 139 7.69 6.64 -11.49
N GLU A 140 8.77 7.07 -10.84
CA GLU A 140 10.08 6.41 -10.90
C GLU A 140 10.08 4.99 -10.29
N CYS A 141 9.07 4.69 -9.48
CA CYS A 141 8.83 3.37 -8.89
C CYS A 141 7.80 2.54 -9.67
N GLY A 142 7.23 3.07 -10.77
CA GLY A 142 6.28 2.35 -11.62
C GLY A 142 4.81 2.53 -11.21
N VAL A 143 4.50 3.46 -10.31
CA VAL A 143 3.13 3.82 -9.94
C VAL A 143 2.69 5.05 -10.71
N THR A 144 1.53 4.96 -11.35
CA THR A 144 0.86 6.08 -12.00
C THR A 144 -0.32 6.51 -11.14
N VAL A 145 -0.28 7.73 -10.60
CA VAL A 145 -1.45 8.32 -9.93
C VAL A 145 -2.40 8.84 -11.00
N ALA A 146 -3.66 8.44 -10.94
CA ALA A 146 -4.66 8.86 -11.91
C ALA A 146 -4.99 10.34 -11.73
N ALA A 147 -5.18 11.05 -12.85
CA ALA A 147 -5.66 12.43 -12.83
C ALA A 147 -7.17 12.44 -12.58
N GLY A 148 -7.61 12.98 -11.44
CA GLY A 148 -9.03 13.10 -11.10
C GLY A 148 -9.24 13.60 -9.68
N GLU A 149 -10.41 14.20 -9.42
CA GLU A 149 -10.82 14.53 -8.05
C GLU A 149 -10.89 13.25 -7.21
N PRO A 150 -10.51 13.31 -5.92
CA PRO A 150 -10.69 12.17 -5.03
C PRO A 150 -12.17 11.75 -5.03
N PRO A 151 -12.47 10.45 -4.93
CA PRO A 151 -13.84 9.97 -4.86
C PRO A 151 -14.57 10.66 -3.70
N PRO A 152 -15.86 11.00 -3.87
CA PRO A 152 -16.63 11.67 -2.83
C PRO A 152 -16.62 10.83 -1.55
N ALA A 153 -16.49 11.54 -0.42
CA ALA A 153 -16.47 10.98 0.93
C ALA A 153 -17.79 10.29 1.31
#